data_AF-A0A9P1BHQ7-F1
#
_entry.id   AF-A0A9P1BHQ7-F1
#
_cell.length_a   1.000
_cell.length_b   1.000
_cell.length_c   1.000
_cell.angle_alpha   90.00
_cell.angle_beta   90.00
_cell.angle_gamma   90.00
#
_symmetry.space_group_name_H-M   'P 1'
#
loop_
_entity.id
_entity.type
_entity.pdbx_description
1 polymer ?
#
loop_
_entity_poly.entity_id
_entity_poly.type
_entity_poly.pdbx_seq_one_letter_code
_entity_poly.pdbx_strand_id
1 'polypeptide(L)'
;MAPSPRSPSKMLSPRHQRISDEALCLQMQQFLDNWHYIVMKSSLGKTMDRRKVLEMALHVLSMNGIRFSPEEISELVQTEEEVMIYEVVDRMPEGLRDGFEHLTLELLVVVTTAARMRTTVEGEETNPIQAVMEEEGGTAFGQQTLKRAILQAASEVAKTIRCKETWGPNMAKRLDRLNHSTEIAEESNKRLLVVEAELNKLPGARSVKAVHALTGFIGTSKQVMLQSAWAGWLGATLRSKGERNLTSRYETELQAAEEELEKFKARHINNISRVVEQNYKRENEDLLSTVMADWRSQTSRQKAEAWTEDKVNIMQLTIGRAAKDMCGRAKKVIGRMLHEQEGASIAACFSSWVQFSSGYKKEKEFEEHVKNFEKQMKVFVDKKKDDAAIIINRISASTDSGLVQQTLAAWSSYTFEGQKIRRLEGKVFGCDDRLSEVKKHHREIAFDLSGRTGDQIDMNTMYQAWMAWSSVSRTSRLDKYYSGKIESKRKQLSSVQILFQSFADELESGLGIKDQEDDSGGPKGKAAARGVTKSDAVYAMAGAVASRVVG
;
A
#
# COMPACT_ATOMS: atom_id res chain seq x y z
N MET A 1 -28.98 -38.52 -77.86
CA MET A 1 -28.24 -37.60 -76.95
C MET A 1 -29.21 -36.53 -76.48
N ALA A 2 -29.70 -36.66 -75.24
CA ALA A 2 -30.65 -35.73 -74.64
C ALA A 2 -29.90 -34.55 -73.98
N PRO A 3 -30.39 -33.31 -74.08
CA PRO A 3 -29.74 -32.15 -73.50
C PRO A 3 -29.88 -32.15 -71.97
N SER A 4 -28.74 -31.97 -71.30
CA SER A 4 -28.62 -31.91 -69.84
C SER A 4 -29.45 -30.76 -69.23
N PRO A 5 -30.18 -30.98 -68.12
CA PRO A 5 -30.97 -29.95 -67.46
C PRO A 5 -30.05 -28.85 -66.91
N ARG A 6 -30.33 -27.61 -67.30
CA ARG A 6 -29.62 -26.40 -66.88
C ARG A 6 -29.70 -26.24 -65.37
N SER A 7 -28.54 -26.16 -64.71
CA SER A 7 -28.42 -25.83 -63.29
C SER A 7 -29.18 -24.54 -62.95
N PRO A 8 -29.92 -24.51 -61.82
CA PRO A 8 -30.64 -23.32 -61.39
C PRO A 8 -29.63 -22.20 -61.11
N SER A 9 -29.83 -21.07 -61.79
CA SER A 9 -29.10 -19.83 -61.57
C SER A 9 -29.16 -19.48 -60.08
N LYS A 10 -28.00 -19.52 -59.41
CA LYS A 10 -27.83 -19.01 -58.04
C LYS A 10 -28.27 -17.55 -58.03
N MET A 11 -29.46 -17.28 -57.48
CA MET A 11 -29.86 -15.93 -57.13
C MET A 11 -28.79 -15.38 -56.19
N LEU A 12 -28.09 -14.34 -56.63
CA LEU A 12 -27.11 -13.63 -55.81
C LEU A 12 -27.84 -13.14 -54.56
N SER A 13 -27.46 -13.72 -53.40
CA SER A 13 -27.95 -13.31 -52.09
C SER A 13 -27.88 -11.78 -51.99
N PRO A 14 -28.92 -11.10 -51.46
CA PRO A 14 -28.92 -9.66 -51.29
C PRO A 14 -27.62 -9.22 -50.62
N ARG A 15 -26.77 -8.48 -51.36
CA ARG A 15 -25.54 -7.91 -50.81
C ARG A 15 -25.93 -7.12 -49.57
N HIS A 16 -25.53 -7.61 -48.40
CA HIS A 16 -25.77 -6.91 -47.15
C HIS A 16 -25.20 -5.50 -47.30
N GLN A 17 -26.06 -4.51 -47.10
CA GLN A 17 -25.70 -3.12 -47.25
C GLN A 17 -24.69 -2.81 -46.14
N ARG A 18 -23.40 -2.69 -46.52
CA ARG A 18 -22.32 -2.44 -45.57
C ARG A 18 -22.68 -1.19 -44.75
N ILE A 19 -22.73 -1.35 -43.43
CA ILE A 19 -22.94 -0.24 -42.51
C ILE A 19 -21.75 0.72 -42.69
N SER A 20 -22.01 2.02 -42.85
CA SER A 20 -20.95 3.00 -42.96
C SER A 20 -20.22 3.16 -41.64
N ASP A 21 -18.91 3.44 -41.68
CA ASP A 21 -18.10 3.66 -40.47
C ASP A 21 -18.65 4.81 -39.62
N GLU A 22 -19.21 5.85 -40.26
CA GLU A 22 -19.88 6.96 -39.58
C GLU A 22 -21.10 6.50 -38.77
N ALA A 23 -21.91 5.57 -39.32
CA ALA A 23 -23.04 4.99 -38.59
C ALA A 23 -22.57 4.11 -37.42
N LEU A 24 -21.48 3.35 -37.60
CA LEU A 24 -20.88 2.55 -36.52
C LEU A 24 -20.28 3.43 -35.41
N CYS A 25 -19.64 4.55 -35.75
CA CYS A 25 -19.15 5.52 -34.77
C CYS A 25 -20.29 6.08 -33.91
N LEU A 26 -21.41 6.45 -34.53
CA LEU A 26 -22.60 6.92 -33.79
C LEU A 26 -23.19 5.82 -32.90
N GLN A 27 -23.27 4.58 -33.38
CA GLN A 27 -23.72 3.44 -32.57
C GLN A 27 -22.79 3.18 -31.38
N MET A 28 -21.47 3.24 -31.60
CA MET A 28 -20.46 3.09 -30.55
C MET A 28 -20.57 4.19 -29.51
N GLN A 29 -20.73 5.45 -29.93
CA GLN A 29 -20.94 6.58 -29.03
C GLN A 29 -22.19 6.36 -28.17
N GLN A 30 -23.31 6.02 -28.79
CA GLN A 30 -24.56 5.75 -28.09
C GLN A 30 -24.42 4.58 -27.10
N PHE A 31 -23.69 3.53 -27.47
CA PHE A 31 -23.39 2.42 -26.57
C PHE A 31 -22.60 2.87 -25.34
N LEU A 32 -21.50 3.62 -25.53
CA LEU A 32 -20.65 4.09 -24.44
C LEU A 32 -21.40 5.06 -23.51
N ASP A 33 -22.22 5.96 -24.07
CA ASP A 33 -23.05 6.87 -23.29
C ASP A 33 -24.09 6.12 -22.44
N ASN A 34 -24.78 5.15 -23.04
CA ASN A 34 -25.76 4.32 -22.32
C ASN A 34 -25.07 3.48 -21.23
N TRP A 35 -23.94 2.85 -21.56
CA TRP A 35 -23.14 2.07 -20.63
C TRP A 35 -22.70 2.93 -19.43
N HIS A 36 -22.16 4.11 -19.71
CA HIS A 36 -21.75 5.06 -18.70
C HIS A 36 -22.93 5.49 -17.83
N TYR A 37 -24.06 5.87 -18.43
CA TYR A 37 -25.26 6.25 -17.70
C TYR A 37 -25.75 5.15 -16.75
N ILE A 38 -25.81 3.90 -17.21
CA ILE A 38 -26.27 2.77 -16.38
C ILE A 38 -25.32 2.55 -15.20
N VAL A 39 -24.01 2.53 -15.44
CA VAL A 39 -23.01 2.32 -14.39
C VAL A 39 -23.03 3.46 -13.38
N MET A 40 -23.14 4.71 -13.84
CA MET A 40 -23.21 5.90 -12.97
C MET A 40 -24.50 5.99 -12.15
N LYS A 41 -25.62 5.49 -12.68
CA LYS A 41 -26.89 5.40 -11.94
C LYS A 41 -26.84 4.31 -10.88
N SER A 42 -26.02 3.28 -11.07
CA SER A 42 -25.80 2.23 -10.09
C SER A 42 -24.92 2.71 -8.92
N SER A 43 -24.78 1.87 -7.90
CA SER A 43 -23.86 2.15 -6.80
C SER A 43 -22.38 2.17 -7.20
N LEU A 44 -22.02 1.55 -8.34
CA LEU A 44 -20.65 1.58 -8.88
C LEU A 44 -20.21 3.01 -9.20
N GLY A 45 -21.14 3.88 -9.61
CA GLY A 45 -20.87 5.30 -9.87
C GLY A 45 -20.37 6.08 -8.65
N LYS A 46 -20.49 5.54 -7.43
CA LYS A 46 -19.88 6.15 -6.23
C LYS A 46 -18.36 5.95 -6.16
N THR A 47 -17.85 4.88 -6.78
CA THR A 47 -16.45 4.45 -6.68
C THR A 47 -15.71 4.54 -8.01
N MET A 48 -16.43 4.64 -9.11
CA MET A 48 -15.89 4.67 -10.46
C MET A 48 -16.08 6.04 -11.09
N ASP A 49 -15.03 6.56 -11.71
CA ASP A 49 -15.07 7.74 -12.57
C ASP A 49 -15.33 7.33 -14.03
N ARG A 50 -15.68 8.30 -14.88
CA ARG A 50 -15.98 8.06 -16.31
C ARG A 50 -14.88 7.23 -17.00
N ARG A 51 -13.61 7.51 -16.70
CA ARG A 51 -12.46 6.80 -17.29
C ARG A 51 -12.50 5.30 -16.99
N LYS A 52 -12.63 4.91 -15.73
CA LYS A 52 -12.71 3.47 -15.38
C LYS A 52 -13.95 2.80 -15.97
N VAL A 53 -15.05 3.52 -16.14
CA VAL A 53 -16.26 2.98 -16.77
C VAL A 53 -16.05 2.72 -18.27
N LEU A 54 -15.37 3.63 -18.97
CA LEU A 54 -14.97 3.45 -20.36
C LEU A 54 -13.94 2.32 -20.52
N GLU A 55 -12.94 2.25 -19.63
CA GLU A 55 -11.96 1.16 -19.58
C GLU A 55 -12.64 -0.22 -19.44
N MET A 56 -13.65 -0.33 -18.56
CA MET A 56 -14.46 -1.54 -18.44
C MET A 56 -15.23 -1.86 -19.73
N ALA A 57 -15.84 -0.87 -20.38
CA ALA A 57 -16.56 -1.07 -21.64
C ALA A 57 -15.61 -1.60 -22.73
N LEU A 58 -14.41 -1.02 -22.84
CA LEU A 58 -13.39 -1.44 -23.80
C LEU A 58 -12.84 -2.85 -23.49
N HIS A 59 -12.67 -3.22 -22.23
CA HIS A 59 -12.33 -4.59 -21.86
C HIS A 59 -13.41 -5.59 -22.29
N VAL A 60 -14.68 -5.24 -22.12
CA VAL A 60 -15.81 -6.09 -22.55
C VAL A 60 -15.84 -6.20 -24.07
N LEU A 61 -15.65 -5.11 -24.79
CA LEU A 61 -15.52 -5.13 -26.25
C LEU A 61 -14.32 -5.97 -26.70
N SER A 62 -13.21 -5.93 -25.95
CA SER A 62 -12.02 -6.76 -26.21
C SER A 62 -12.32 -8.25 -26.11
N MET A 63 -13.06 -8.64 -25.06
CA MET A 63 -13.50 -10.03 -24.88
C MET A 63 -14.44 -10.51 -26.01
N ASN A 64 -15.13 -9.59 -26.69
CA ASN A 64 -16.02 -9.88 -27.81
C ASN A 64 -15.34 -9.79 -29.19
N GLY A 65 -14.00 -9.75 -29.22
CA GLY A 65 -13.22 -9.95 -30.43
C GLY A 65 -12.58 -8.69 -31.03
N ILE A 66 -12.77 -7.51 -30.40
CA ILE A 66 -11.96 -6.33 -30.76
C ILE A 66 -10.57 -6.49 -30.16
N ARG A 67 -9.51 -6.37 -30.94
CA ARG A 67 -8.15 -6.67 -30.45
C ARG A 67 -7.55 -5.45 -29.77
N PHE A 68 -7.60 -5.42 -28.44
CA PHE A 68 -6.88 -4.47 -27.61
C PHE A 68 -5.98 -5.19 -26.60
N SER A 69 -4.75 -4.70 -26.43
CA SER A 69 -3.94 -5.01 -25.25
C SER A 69 -4.47 -4.24 -24.02
N PRO A 70 -4.19 -4.70 -22.78
CA PRO A 70 -4.57 -3.94 -21.59
C PRO A 70 -3.96 -2.54 -21.53
N GLU A 71 -2.72 -2.39 -22.02
CA GLU A 71 -2.00 -1.11 -22.08
C GLU A 71 -2.67 -0.16 -23.08
N GLU A 72 -3.04 -0.66 -24.26
CA GLU A 72 -3.75 0.11 -25.29
C GLU A 72 -5.10 0.62 -24.79
N ILE A 73 -5.81 -0.16 -23.96
CA ILE A 73 -7.09 0.30 -23.37
C ILE A 73 -6.83 1.50 -22.46
N SER A 74 -5.83 1.42 -21.58
CA SER A 74 -5.50 2.53 -20.66
C SER A 74 -5.01 3.78 -21.41
N GLU A 75 -4.37 3.63 -22.57
CA GLU A 75 -3.99 4.73 -23.47
C GLU A 75 -5.20 5.32 -24.20
N LEU A 76 -6.05 4.47 -24.78
CA LEU A 76 -7.25 4.89 -25.53
C LEU A 76 -8.20 5.72 -24.67
N VAL A 77 -8.41 5.34 -23.41
CA VAL A 77 -9.27 6.08 -22.46
C VAL A 77 -8.72 7.47 -22.11
N GLN A 78 -7.42 7.72 -22.33
CA GLN A 78 -6.81 9.04 -22.13
C GLN A 78 -6.95 9.96 -23.36
N THR A 79 -7.28 9.42 -24.52
CA THR A 79 -7.51 10.21 -25.74
C THR A 79 -8.90 10.86 -25.74
N GLU A 80 -9.12 11.79 -26.66
CA GLU A 80 -10.46 12.38 -26.84
C GLU A 80 -11.45 11.31 -27.29
N GLU A 81 -12.66 11.33 -26.73
CA GLU A 81 -13.64 10.26 -26.92
C GLU A 81 -14.00 10.01 -28.38
N GLU A 82 -14.04 11.05 -29.21
CA GLU A 82 -14.26 10.93 -30.66
C GLU A 82 -13.14 10.13 -31.35
N VAL A 83 -11.88 10.36 -30.94
CA VAL A 83 -10.71 9.66 -31.46
C VAL A 83 -10.70 8.21 -30.99
N MET A 84 -11.00 7.98 -29.71
CA MET A 84 -11.16 6.64 -29.14
C MET A 84 -12.23 5.84 -29.87
N ILE A 85 -13.41 6.43 -30.13
CA ILE A 85 -14.49 5.78 -30.86
C ILE A 85 -14.05 5.37 -32.27
N TYR A 86 -13.36 6.26 -32.98
CA TYR A 86 -12.86 5.98 -34.33
C TYR A 86 -11.85 4.82 -34.33
N GLU A 87 -10.89 4.83 -33.40
CA GLU A 87 -9.92 3.73 -33.20
C GLU A 87 -10.62 2.39 -32.92
N VAL A 88 -11.67 2.39 -32.09
CA VAL A 88 -12.41 1.16 -31.77
C VAL A 88 -13.16 0.62 -32.98
N VAL A 89 -13.81 1.50 -33.75
CA VAL A 89 -14.52 1.11 -34.97
C VAL A 89 -13.55 0.61 -36.04
N ASP A 90 -12.40 1.27 -36.22
CA ASP A 90 -11.38 0.86 -37.19
C ASP A 90 -10.88 -0.56 -36.91
N ARG A 91 -10.61 -0.89 -35.63
CA ARG A 91 -10.16 -2.22 -35.20
C ARG A 91 -11.25 -3.29 -35.17
N MET A 92 -12.52 -2.93 -35.41
CA MET A 92 -13.64 -3.86 -35.35
C MET A 92 -13.62 -4.83 -36.55
N PRO A 93 -13.59 -6.16 -36.35
CA PRO A 93 -13.65 -7.15 -37.44
C PRO A 93 -14.93 -7.03 -38.27
N GLU A 94 -14.87 -7.26 -39.59
CA GLU A 94 -16.05 -7.13 -40.49
C GLU A 94 -17.28 -7.91 -39.99
N GLY A 95 -17.10 -9.15 -39.51
CA GLY A 95 -18.21 -9.94 -38.98
C GLY A 95 -18.84 -9.39 -37.70
N LEU A 96 -18.07 -8.63 -36.90
CA LEU A 96 -18.58 -7.96 -35.71
C LEU A 96 -19.32 -6.66 -36.09
N ARG A 97 -18.84 -5.95 -37.12
CA ARG A 97 -19.49 -4.74 -37.64
C ARG A 97 -20.94 -4.99 -38.05
N ASP A 98 -21.20 -6.09 -38.76
CA ASP A 98 -22.55 -6.46 -39.19
C ASP A 98 -23.49 -6.83 -38.02
N GLY A 99 -22.94 -7.28 -36.88
CA GLY A 99 -23.68 -7.70 -35.69
C GLY A 99 -23.58 -6.75 -34.50
N PHE A 100 -22.98 -5.55 -34.68
CA PHE A 100 -22.59 -4.70 -33.56
C PHE A 100 -23.80 -4.17 -32.77
N GLU A 101 -24.88 -3.81 -33.46
CA GLU A 101 -26.13 -3.39 -32.81
C GLU A 101 -26.70 -4.49 -31.92
N HIS A 102 -26.66 -5.75 -32.37
CA HIS A 102 -27.12 -6.87 -31.57
C HIS A 102 -26.24 -7.09 -30.34
N LEU A 103 -24.91 -7.07 -30.52
CA LEU A 103 -23.97 -7.20 -29.40
C LEU A 103 -24.17 -6.08 -28.37
N THR A 104 -24.29 -4.83 -28.80
CA THR A 104 -24.45 -3.68 -27.88
C THR A 104 -25.75 -3.78 -27.09
N LEU A 105 -26.84 -4.21 -27.70
CA LEU A 105 -28.09 -4.49 -27.00
C LEU A 105 -27.94 -5.60 -25.96
N GLU A 106 -27.30 -6.72 -26.32
CA GLU A 106 -27.03 -7.80 -25.37
C GLU A 106 -26.19 -7.30 -24.18
N LEU A 107 -25.09 -6.59 -24.46
CA LEU A 107 -24.19 -6.00 -23.46
C LEU A 107 -24.90 -5.01 -22.52
N LEU A 108 -25.80 -4.17 -23.06
CA LEU A 108 -26.58 -3.23 -22.26
C LEU A 108 -27.59 -3.94 -21.35
N VAL A 109 -28.21 -5.04 -21.81
CA VAL A 109 -29.06 -5.87 -20.96
C VAL A 109 -28.24 -6.44 -19.80
N VAL A 110 -27.04 -6.97 -20.06
CA VAL A 110 -26.13 -7.50 -19.02
C VAL A 110 -25.86 -6.47 -17.94
N VAL A 111 -25.42 -5.28 -18.36
CA VAL A 111 -25.00 -4.24 -17.42
C VAL A 111 -26.19 -3.66 -16.68
N THR A 112 -27.35 -3.53 -17.33
CA THR A 112 -28.59 -3.09 -16.67
C THR A 112 -29.02 -4.08 -15.59
N THR A 113 -29.04 -5.37 -15.92
CA THR A 113 -29.33 -6.46 -14.98
C THR A 113 -28.35 -6.48 -13.82
N ALA A 114 -27.04 -6.44 -14.09
CA ALA A 114 -26.02 -6.45 -13.05
C ALA A 114 -26.10 -5.20 -12.15
N ALA A 115 -26.34 -4.02 -12.73
CA ALA A 115 -26.53 -2.77 -11.99
C ALA A 115 -27.78 -2.84 -11.10
N ARG A 116 -28.90 -3.34 -11.63
CA ARG A 116 -30.16 -3.49 -10.89
C ARG A 116 -30.00 -4.47 -9.73
N MET A 117 -29.47 -5.66 -9.99
CA MET A 117 -29.15 -6.65 -8.96
C MET A 117 -28.29 -6.06 -7.86
N ARG A 118 -27.23 -5.32 -8.22
CA ARG A 118 -26.36 -4.67 -7.25
C ARG A 118 -27.11 -3.63 -6.41
N THR A 119 -27.91 -2.77 -7.04
CA THR A 119 -28.71 -1.78 -6.31
C THR A 119 -29.72 -2.44 -5.36
N THR A 120 -30.30 -3.58 -5.73
CA THR A 120 -31.19 -4.33 -4.84
C THR A 120 -30.46 -5.02 -3.69
N VAL A 121 -29.25 -5.52 -3.91
CA VAL A 121 -28.42 -6.15 -2.86
C VAL A 121 -27.88 -5.12 -1.88
N GLU A 122 -27.56 -3.92 -2.36
CA GLU A 122 -27.10 -2.82 -1.50
C GLU A 122 -28.25 -2.08 -0.80
N GLY A 123 -29.47 -2.19 -1.32
CA GLY A 123 -30.67 -1.77 -0.59
C GLY A 123 -30.92 -2.72 0.59
N GLU A 124 -31.27 -2.18 1.76
CA GLU A 124 -31.58 -3.00 2.94
C GLU A 124 -32.90 -3.80 2.79
N GLU A 125 -33.62 -3.63 1.68
CA GLU A 125 -34.85 -4.34 1.38
C GLU A 125 -34.56 -5.73 0.79
N THR A 126 -35.09 -6.77 1.42
CA THR A 126 -34.88 -8.18 1.04
C THR A 126 -35.83 -8.70 -0.05
N ASN A 127 -37.03 -8.12 -0.17
CA ASN A 127 -38.02 -8.49 -1.19
C ASN A 127 -37.66 -8.18 -2.67
N PRO A 128 -36.93 -7.11 -3.04
CA PRO A 128 -36.72 -6.76 -4.44
C PRO A 128 -35.75 -7.69 -5.19
N ILE A 129 -34.88 -8.44 -4.51
CA ILE A 129 -33.95 -9.37 -5.17
C ILE A 129 -34.71 -10.50 -5.87
N GLN A 130 -35.73 -11.06 -5.21
CA GLN A 130 -36.55 -12.12 -5.78
C GLN A 130 -37.33 -11.63 -7.01
N ALA A 131 -37.87 -10.41 -6.97
CA ALA A 131 -38.56 -9.81 -8.10
C ALA A 131 -37.63 -9.59 -9.31
N VAL A 132 -36.39 -9.13 -9.10
CA VAL A 132 -35.39 -9.00 -10.17
C VAL A 132 -35.04 -10.37 -10.76
N MET A 133 -34.89 -11.39 -9.92
CA MET A 133 -34.62 -12.75 -10.36
C MET A 133 -35.78 -13.38 -11.14
N GLU A 134 -37.04 -13.09 -10.77
CA GLU A 134 -38.23 -13.59 -11.47
C GLU A 134 -38.45 -12.88 -12.80
N GLU A 135 -38.25 -11.55 -12.86
CA GLU A 135 -38.36 -10.77 -14.09
C GLU A 135 -37.26 -11.11 -15.11
N GLU A 136 -36.02 -11.30 -14.66
CA GLU A 136 -34.88 -11.53 -15.56
C GLU A 136 -34.57 -13.02 -15.79
N GLY A 137 -35.06 -13.90 -14.92
CA GLY A 137 -34.90 -15.35 -15.00
C GLY A 137 -35.55 -15.99 -16.23
N GLY A 138 -36.42 -15.26 -16.93
CA GLY A 138 -36.97 -15.66 -18.23
C GLY A 138 -35.97 -15.56 -19.38
N THR A 139 -34.86 -14.82 -19.23
CA THR A 139 -33.85 -14.66 -20.27
C THR A 139 -32.68 -15.63 -20.04
N ALA A 140 -32.22 -16.32 -21.10
CA ALA A 140 -31.05 -17.22 -21.02
C ALA A 140 -29.81 -16.48 -20.49
N PHE A 141 -29.69 -15.21 -20.83
CA PHE A 141 -28.60 -14.33 -20.40
C PHE A 141 -28.69 -13.99 -18.90
N GLY A 142 -29.88 -13.64 -18.39
CA GLY A 142 -30.11 -13.41 -16.96
C GLY A 142 -29.76 -14.62 -16.12
N GLN A 143 -30.15 -15.82 -16.57
CA GLN A 143 -29.79 -17.08 -15.89
C GLN A 143 -28.27 -17.31 -15.82
N GLN A 144 -27.52 -17.03 -16.90
CA GLN A 144 -26.06 -17.15 -16.89
C GLN A 144 -25.39 -16.14 -15.95
N THR A 145 -25.90 -14.90 -15.93
CA THR A 145 -25.41 -13.84 -15.03
C THR A 145 -25.64 -14.22 -13.58
N LEU A 146 -26.83 -14.71 -13.24
CA LEU A 146 -27.17 -15.23 -11.92
C LEU A 146 -26.25 -16.40 -11.52
N LYS A 147 -26.04 -17.37 -12.42
CA LYS A 147 -25.15 -18.50 -12.16
C LYS A 147 -23.71 -18.05 -11.88
N ARG A 148 -23.19 -17.08 -12.66
CA ARG A 148 -21.85 -16.52 -12.45
C ARG A 148 -21.76 -15.74 -11.13
N ALA A 149 -22.77 -14.95 -10.79
CA ALA A 149 -22.83 -14.22 -9.52
C ALA A 149 -22.83 -15.18 -8.33
N ILE A 150 -23.61 -16.26 -8.38
CA ILE A 150 -23.64 -17.31 -7.34
C ILE A 150 -22.29 -18.01 -7.23
N LEU A 151 -21.65 -18.38 -8.35
CA LEU A 151 -20.32 -19.01 -8.34
C LEU A 151 -19.25 -18.08 -7.74
N GLN A 152 -19.29 -16.79 -8.07
CA GLN A 152 -18.37 -15.80 -7.50
C GLN A 152 -18.59 -15.62 -6.00
N ALA A 153 -19.85 -15.48 -5.56
CA ALA A 153 -20.19 -15.40 -4.15
C ALA A 153 -19.73 -16.65 -3.38
N ALA A 154 -19.95 -17.85 -3.94
CA ALA A 154 -19.47 -19.10 -3.35
C ALA A 154 -17.94 -19.15 -3.25
N SER A 155 -17.22 -18.65 -4.26
CA SER A 155 -15.76 -18.53 -4.26
C SER A 155 -15.25 -17.58 -3.16
N GLU A 156 -15.92 -16.44 -2.95
CA GLU A 156 -15.57 -15.49 -1.88
C GLU A 156 -15.85 -16.04 -0.49
N VAL A 157 -16.98 -16.72 -0.31
CA VAL A 157 -17.28 -17.46 0.93
C VAL A 157 -16.20 -18.53 1.19
N ALA A 158 -15.82 -19.30 0.17
CA ALA A 158 -14.74 -20.30 0.30
C ALA A 158 -13.39 -19.67 0.68
N LYS A 159 -13.02 -18.51 0.10
CA LYS A 159 -11.83 -17.75 0.52
C LYS A 159 -11.91 -17.30 1.98
N THR A 160 -13.09 -16.84 2.40
CA THR A 160 -13.35 -16.40 3.78
C THR A 160 -13.24 -17.56 4.76
N ILE A 161 -13.78 -18.73 4.40
CA ILE A 161 -13.64 -19.97 5.17
C ILE A 161 -12.17 -20.36 5.31
N ARG A 162 -11.38 -20.37 4.22
CA ARG A 162 -9.93 -20.64 4.29
C ARG A 162 -9.17 -19.64 5.18
N CYS A 163 -9.55 -18.36 5.12
CA CYS A 163 -8.98 -17.34 6.00
C CYS A 163 -9.32 -17.64 7.47
N LYS A 164 -10.57 -18.02 7.77
CA LYS A 164 -10.98 -18.44 9.11
C LYS A 164 -10.25 -19.71 9.59
N GLU A 165 -10.10 -20.71 8.72
CA GLU A 165 -9.38 -21.97 9.00
C GLU A 165 -7.90 -21.76 9.33
N THR A 166 -7.26 -20.74 8.73
CA THR A 166 -5.87 -20.38 9.03
C THR A 166 -5.75 -19.43 10.21
N TRP A 167 -6.70 -18.50 10.37
CA TRP A 167 -6.74 -17.53 11.46
C TRP A 167 -6.99 -18.20 12.82
N GLY A 168 -7.92 -19.16 12.89
CA GLY A 168 -8.27 -19.85 14.14
C GLY A 168 -7.06 -20.50 14.85
N PRO A 169 -6.29 -21.39 14.19
CA PRO A 169 -5.10 -22.00 14.75
C PRO A 169 -4.00 -20.99 15.10
N ASN A 170 -3.82 -19.95 14.28
CA ASN A 170 -2.83 -18.91 14.56
C ASN A 170 -3.20 -18.09 15.80
N MET A 171 -4.48 -17.77 15.97
CA MET A 171 -4.97 -17.06 17.14
C MET A 171 -4.94 -17.96 18.39
N ALA A 172 -5.27 -19.24 18.25
CA ALA A 172 -5.13 -20.22 19.34
C ALA A 172 -3.68 -20.29 19.85
N LYS A 173 -2.70 -20.45 18.94
CA LYS A 173 -1.26 -20.41 19.30
C LYS A 173 -0.83 -19.09 19.95
N ARG A 174 -1.46 -17.97 19.59
CA ARG A 174 -1.19 -16.66 20.21
C ARG A 174 -1.79 -16.59 21.60
N LEU A 175 -3.02 -17.07 21.79
CA LEU A 175 -3.68 -17.18 23.09
C LEU A 175 -2.91 -18.10 24.03
N ASP A 176 -2.44 -19.26 23.55
CA ASP A 176 -1.63 -20.19 24.36
C ASP A 176 -0.35 -19.53 24.87
N ARG A 177 0.34 -18.76 24.02
CA ARG A 177 1.54 -18.01 24.44
C ARG A 177 1.22 -16.93 25.48
N LEU A 178 0.08 -16.23 25.33
CA LEU A 178 -0.36 -15.23 26.30
C LEU A 178 -0.72 -15.88 27.63
N ASN A 179 -1.49 -16.98 27.61
CA ASN A 179 -1.85 -17.73 28.80
C ASN A 179 -0.61 -18.25 29.54
N HIS A 180 0.36 -18.82 28.81
CA HIS A 180 1.61 -19.26 29.40
C HIS A 180 2.40 -18.11 30.06
N SER A 181 2.42 -16.93 29.43
CA SER A 181 3.03 -15.74 30.03
C SER A 181 2.29 -15.30 31.30
N THR A 182 0.97 -15.42 31.34
CA THR A 182 0.15 -15.13 32.53
C THR A 182 0.44 -16.12 33.65
N GLU A 183 0.52 -17.42 33.35
CA GLU A 183 0.87 -18.46 34.32
C GLU A 183 2.25 -18.22 34.96
N ILE A 184 3.26 -17.87 34.17
CA ILE A 184 4.61 -17.56 34.67
C ILE A 184 4.58 -16.32 35.58
N ALA A 185 3.81 -15.30 35.21
CA ALA A 185 3.67 -14.09 36.01
C ALA A 185 2.98 -14.39 37.35
N GLU A 186 1.92 -15.20 37.35
CA GLU A 186 1.25 -15.65 38.57
C GLU A 186 2.16 -16.50 39.46
N GLU A 187 2.93 -17.42 38.88
CA GLU A 187 3.89 -18.23 39.64
C GLU A 187 4.97 -17.35 40.28
N SER A 188 5.49 -16.38 39.54
CA SER A 188 6.47 -15.42 40.03
C SER A 188 5.92 -14.59 41.20
N ASN A 189 4.67 -14.12 41.09
CA ASN A 189 3.97 -13.42 42.17
C ASN A 189 3.77 -14.30 43.41
N LYS A 190 3.40 -15.57 43.23
CA LYS A 190 3.27 -16.54 44.34
C LYS A 190 4.61 -16.75 45.05
N ARG A 191 5.71 -16.93 44.29
CA ARG A 191 7.06 -17.06 44.86
C ARG A 191 7.48 -15.81 45.63
N LEU A 192 7.18 -14.62 45.09
CA LEU A 192 7.46 -13.35 45.73
C LEU A 192 6.72 -13.23 47.07
N LEU A 193 5.42 -13.56 47.11
CA LEU A 193 4.63 -13.57 48.34
C LEU A 193 5.18 -14.54 49.40
N VAL A 194 5.66 -15.72 49.00
CA VAL A 194 6.31 -16.67 49.92
C VAL A 194 7.59 -16.06 50.50
N VAL A 195 8.43 -15.47 49.65
CA VAL A 195 9.67 -14.81 50.09
C VAL A 195 9.37 -13.64 51.02
N GLU A 196 8.37 -12.81 50.72
CA GLU A 196 7.92 -11.72 51.59
C GLU A 196 7.39 -12.25 52.93
N ALA A 197 6.60 -13.32 52.93
CA ALA A 197 6.10 -13.94 54.15
C ALA A 197 7.23 -14.54 55.00
N GLU A 198 8.25 -15.15 54.36
CA GLU A 198 9.45 -15.62 55.04
C GLU A 198 10.28 -14.45 55.59
N LEU A 199 10.43 -13.36 54.84
CA LEU A 199 11.14 -12.15 55.27
C LEU A 199 10.43 -11.50 56.46
N ASN A 200 9.10 -11.42 56.43
CA ASN A 200 8.27 -10.89 57.50
C ASN A 200 8.25 -11.79 58.75
N LYS A 201 8.60 -13.08 58.63
CA LYS A 201 8.80 -13.97 59.79
C LYS A 201 10.19 -13.82 60.43
N LEU A 202 11.15 -13.17 59.77
CA LEU A 202 12.50 -12.96 60.27
C LEU A 202 12.71 -11.84 61.31
N PRO A 203 11.84 -10.83 61.55
CA PRO A 203 12.24 -9.68 62.39
C PRO A 203 12.23 -9.91 63.91
N GLY A 204 11.70 -11.02 64.44
CA GLY A 204 11.44 -11.14 65.89
C GLY A 204 12.39 -12.03 66.71
N ALA A 205 12.89 -13.15 66.15
CA ALA A 205 13.41 -14.25 66.98
C ALA A 205 14.87 -14.67 66.75
N ARG A 206 15.55 -14.13 65.72
CA ARG A 206 16.91 -14.58 65.38
C ARG A 206 18.03 -13.84 66.08
N SER A 207 17.88 -12.58 66.50
CA SER A 207 19.02 -11.87 67.10
C SER A 207 19.46 -12.50 68.42
N VAL A 208 18.55 -12.97 69.27
CA VAL A 208 18.90 -13.47 70.61
C VAL A 208 19.21 -14.97 70.62
N LYS A 209 18.40 -15.82 69.97
CA LYS A 209 18.65 -17.28 69.93
C LYS A 209 19.81 -17.67 69.01
N ALA A 210 20.05 -16.96 67.90
CA ALA A 210 21.23 -17.22 67.08
C ALA A 210 22.51 -16.78 67.80
N VAL A 211 22.47 -15.66 68.55
CA VAL A 211 23.59 -15.25 69.40
C VAL A 211 23.85 -16.27 70.52
N HIS A 212 22.82 -16.80 71.17
CA HIS A 212 22.96 -17.81 72.23
C HIS A 212 23.43 -19.17 71.70
N ALA A 213 22.93 -19.61 70.54
CA ALA A 213 23.42 -20.80 69.86
C ALA A 213 24.86 -20.63 69.37
N LEU A 214 25.22 -19.47 68.82
CA LEU A 214 26.59 -19.14 68.42
C LEU A 214 27.55 -19.09 69.61
N THR A 215 27.14 -18.53 70.75
CA THR A 215 27.98 -18.51 71.98
C THR A 215 28.16 -19.91 72.57
N GLY A 216 27.14 -20.77 72.55
CA GLY A 216 27.26 -22.19 72.94
C GLY A 216 28.17 -23.01 72.00
N PHE A 217 28.14 -22.71 70.70
CA PHE A 217 28.95 -23.40 69.68
C PHE A 217 30.43 -23.00 69.71
N ILE A 218 30.72 -21.73 70.04
CA ILE A 218 32.09 -21.20 70.16
C ILE A 218 32.84 -21.83 71.34
N GLY A 219 32.13 -22.27 72.39
CA GLY A 219 32.73 -22.82 73.61
C GLY A 219 33.18 -24.29 73.52
N THR A 220 32.50 -25.14 72.74
CA THR A 220 32.67 -26.61 72.87
C THR A 220 33.14 -27.33 71.61
N SER A 221 33.14 -26.71 70.43
CA SER A 221 33.51 -27.44 69.21
C SER A 221 34.25 -26.62 68.16
N LYS A 222 35.54 -26.37 68.43
CA LYS A 222 36.48 -25.86 67.41
C LYS A 222 36.46 -26.70 66.13
N GLN A 223 36.27 -28.01 66.27
CA GLN A 223 36.24 -28.95 65.15
C GLN A 223 34.99 -28.82 64.30
N VAL A 224 33.80 -28.62 64.89
CA VAL A 224 32.57 -28.40 64.11
C VAL A 224 32.52 -26.99 63.52
N MET A 225 33.11 -25.97 64.15
CA MET A 225 33.31 -24.66 63.51
C MET A 225 34.23 -24.77 62.28
N LEU A 226 35.34 -25.51 62.38
CA LEU A 226 36.22 -25.77 61.25
C LEU A 226 35.49 -26.52 60.13
N GLN A 227 34.73 -27.57 60.45
CA GLN A 227 33.95 -28.32 59.46
C GLN A 227 32.85 -27.46 58.81
N SER A 228 32.14 -26.63 59.59
CA SER A 228 31.12 -25.73 59.06
C SER A 228 31.70 -24.61 58.20
N ALA A 229 32.85 -24.04 58.59
CA ALA A 229 33.57 -23.07 57.77
C ALA A 229 34.06 -23.68 56.45
N TRP A 230 34.61 -24.91 56.49
CA TRP A 230 35.01 -25.64 55.29
C TRP A 230 33.81 -26.02 54.41
N ALA A 231 32.71 -26.50 54.98
CA ALA A 231 31.49 -26.82 54.24
C ALA A 231 30.86 -25.57 53.61
N GLY A 232 30.85 -24.44 54.32
CA GLY A 232 30.38 -23.16 53.81
C GLY A 232 31.26 -22.62 52.68
N TRP A 233 32.59 -22.70 52.83
CA TRP A 233 33.53 -22.33 51.78
C TRP A 233 33.40 -23.24 50.55
N LEU A 234 33.29 -24.55 50.75
CA LEU A 234 33.07 -25.53 49.68
C LEU A 234 31.73 -25.28 48.96
N GLY A 235 30.66 -25.02 49.71
CA GLY A 235 29.35 -24.69 49.15
C GLY A 235 29.38 -23.38 48.35
N ALA A 236 30.03 -22.34 48.86
CA ALA A 236 30.18 -21.06 48.17
C ALA A 236 31.03 -21.17 46.90
N THR A 237 32.12 -21.95 46.93
CA THR A 237 32.96 -22.19 45.75
C THR A 237 32.26 -23.02 44.70
N LEU A 238 31.53 -24.08 45.09
CA LEU A 238 30.70 -24.86 44.17
C LEU A 238 29.57 -24.03 43.56
N ARG A 239 28.88 -23.20 44.36
CA ARG A 239 27.85 -22.29 43.87
C ARG A 239 28.41 -21.24 42.92
N SER A 240 29.54 -20.62 43.26
CA SER A 240 30.21 -19.65 42.38
C SER A 240 30.65 -20.30 41.07
N LYS A 241 31.12 -21.55 41.10
CA LYS A 241 31.43 -22.32 39.89
C LYS A 241 30.18 -22.62 39.06
N GLY A 242 29.07 -22.97 39.72
CA GLY A 242 27.77 -23.19 39.07
C GLY A 242 27.22 -21.92 38.42
N GLU A 243 27.27 -20.78 39.12
CA GLU A 243 26.87 -19.46 38.62
C GLU A 243 27.72 -19.07 37.40
N ARG A 244 29.05 -19.22 37.46
CA ARG A 244 29.93 -18.95 36.31
C ARG A 244 29.59 -19.81 35.09
N ASN A 245 29.30 -21.09 35.29
CA ASN A 245 28.88 -21.98 34.20
C ASN A 245 27.52 -21.54 33.61
N LEU A 246 26.58 -21.13 34.45
CA LEU A 246 25.27 -20.60 34.01
C LEU A 246 25.43 -19.28 33.23
N THR A 247 26.22 -18.33 33.76
CA THR A 247 26.51 -17.07 33.07
C THR A 247 27.18 -17.31 31.73
N SER A 248 28.21 -18.17 31.68
CA SER A 248 28.89 -18.50 30.43
C SER A 248 27.95 -19.15 29.41
N ARG A 249 27.04 -20.03 29.84
CA ARG A 249 26.04 -20.64 28.96
C ARG A 249 25.07 -19.59 28.42
N TYR A 250 24.52 -18.71 29.26
CA TYR A 250 23.59 -17.67 28.81
C TYR A 250 24.28 -16.62 27.93
N GLU A 251 25.53 -16.26 28.21
CA GLU A 251 26.33 -15.40 27.33
C GLU A 251 26.50 -16.04 25.95
N THR A 252 26.75 -17.35 25.90
CA THR A 252 26.86 -18.10 24.63
C THR A 252 25.52 -18.14 23.88
N GLU A 253 24.41 -18.41 24.59
CA GLU A 253 23.06 -18.40 24.00
C GLU A 253 22.66 -17.00 23.52
N LEU A 254 23.03 -15.94 24.25
CA LEU A 254 22.80 -14.55 23.87
C LEU A 254 23.58 -14.17 22.60
N GLN A 255 24.87 -14.49 22.55
CA GLN A 255 25.71 -14.26 21.37
C GLN A 255 25.17 -15.00 20.14
N ALA A 256 24.72 -16.25 20.30
CA ALA A 256 24.13 -17.01 19.21
C ALA A 256 22.83 -16.37 18.69
N ALA A 257 21.97 -15.88 19.60
CA ALA A 257 20.74 -15.18 19.23
C ALA A 257 21.01 -13.82 18.54
N GLU A 258 22.02 -13.07 19.01
CA GLU A 258 22.46 -11.83 18.39
C GLU A 258 23.01 -12.07 16.97
N GLU A 259 23.86 -13.10 16.79
CA GLU A 259 24.33 -13.51 15.47
C GLU A 259 23.19 -13.93 14.52
N GLU A 260 22.20 -14.67 15.03
CA GLU A 260 21.04 -15.08 14.23
C GLU A 260 20.20 -13.86 13.80
N LEU A 261 20.03 -12.90 14.70
CA LEU A 261 19.34 -11.63 14.42
C LEU A 261 20.10 -10.80 13.37
N GLU A 262 21.44 -10.72 13.46
CA GLU A 262 22.26 -10.05 12.45
C GLU A 262 22.16 -10.75 11.09
N LYS A 263 22.25 -12.09 11.05
CA LYS A 263 22.05 -12.87 9.81
C LYS A 263 20.66 -12.67 9.23
N PHE A 264 19.63 -12.55 10.06
CA PHE A 264 18.27 -12.23 9.62
C PHE A 264 18.18 -10.82 9.03
N LYS A 265 18.71 -9.80 9.71
CA LYS A 265 18.76 -8.41 9.22
C LYS A 265 19.52 -8.30 7.90
N ALA A 266 20.68 -8.94 7.79
CA ALA A 266 21.48 -8.97 6.56
C ALA A 266 20.72 -9.63 5.39
N ARG A 267 20.06 -10.77 5.63
CA ARG A 267 19.20 -11.41 4.63
C ARG A 267 18.03 -10.51 4.21
N HIS A 268 17.40 -9.83 5.16
CA HIS A 268 16.28 -8.96 4.88
C HIS A 268 16.69 -7.73 4.07
N ILE A 269 17.80 -7.08 4.44
CA ILE A 269 18.38 -5.95 3.69
C ILE A 269 18.74 -6.39 2.28
N ASN A 270 19.43 -7.52 2.10
CA ASN A 270 19.77 -8.04 0.77
C ASN A 270 18.53 -8.34 -0.08
N ASN A 271 17.46 -8.87 0.51
CA ASN A 271 16.20 -9.09 -0.20
C ASN A 271 15.55 -7.77 -0.62
N ILE A 272 15.52 -6.76 0.25
CA ILE A 272 14.99 -5.43 -0.08
C ILE A 272 15.83 -4.80 -1.18
N SER A 273 17.15 -4.78 -1.04
CA SER A 273 18.07 -4.27 -2.07
C SER A 273 17.85 -4.94 -3.41
N ARG A 274 17.68 -6.27 -3.45
CA ARG A 274 17.39 -7.00 -4.68
C ARG A 274 16.06 -6.60 -5.30
N VAL A 275 15.01 -6.40 -4.51
CA VAL A 275 13.71 -5.94 -5.02
C VAL A 275 13.81 -4.51 -5.55
N VAL A 276 14.51 -3.62 -4.85
CA VAL A 276 14.74 -2.23 -5.30
C VAL A 276 15.55 -2.20 -6.60
N GLU A 277 16.62 -2.99 -6.71
CA GLU A 277 17.40 -3.11 -7.94
C GLU A 277 16.59 -3.69 -9.11
N GLN A 278 15.71 -4.67 -8.84
CA GLN A 278 14.83 -5.23 -9.86
C GLN A 278 13.78 -4.21 -10.32
N ASN A 279 13.21 -3.43 -9.40
CA ASN A 279 12.27 -2.37 -9.75
C ASN A 279 12.97 -1.26 -10.55
N TYR A 280 14.15 -0.82 -10.13
CA TYR A 280 14.95 0.16 -10.88
C TYR A 280 15.25 -0.31 -12.31
N LYS A 281 15.62 -1.59 -12.49
CA LYS A 281 15.83 -2.17 -13.83
C LYS A 281 14.56 -2.17 -14.67
N ARG A 282 13.42 -2.56 -14.10
CA ARG A 282 12.13 -2.54 -14.79
C ARG A 282 11.72 -1.13 -15.19
N GLU A 283 11.77 -0.18 -14.25
CA GLU A 283 11.44 1.22 -14.53
C GLU A 283 12.33 1.81 -15.63
N ASN A 284 13.62 1.45 -15.65
CA ASN A 284 14.53 1.91 -16.69
C ASN A 284 14.25 1.24 -18.05
N GLU A 285 13.88 -0.05 -18.07
CA GLU A 285 13.43 -0.76 -19.28
C GLU A 285 12.13 -0.18 -19.82
N ASP A 286 11.16 0.13 -18.95
CA ASP A 286 9.88 0.74 -19.28
C ASP A 286 10.06 2.19 -19.80
N LEU A 287 10.97 2.95 -19.20
CA LEU A 287 11.32 4.28 -19.71
C LEU A 287 11.93 4.20 -21.10
N LEU A 288 12.85 3.24 -21.31
CA LEU A 288 13.49 3.05 -22.62
C LEU A 288 12.49 2.56 -23.67
N SER A 289 11.55 1.68 -23.31
CA SER A 289 10.49 1.23 -24.23
C SER A 289 9.58 2.40 -24.61
N THR A 290 9.20 3.24 -23.65
CA THR A 290 8.37 4.43 -23.87
C THR A 290 9.05 5.43 -24.80
N VAL A 291 10.33 5.74 -24.56
CA VAL A 291 11.12 6.64 -25.43
C VAL A 291 11.23 6.07 -26.86
N MET A 292 11.44 4.76 -27.00
CA MET A 292 11.52 4.11 -28.31
C MET A 292 10.17 4.08 -29.04
N ALA A 293 9.06 3.89 -28.32
CA ALA A 293 7.71 3.95 -28.86
C ALA A 293 7.36 5.35 -29.35
N ASP A 294 7.64 6.38 -28.54
CA ASP A 294 7.42 7.78 -28.90
C ASP A 294 8.27 8.19 -30.11
N TRP A 295 9.55 7.81 -30.15
CA TRP A 295 10.41 8.06 -31.31
C TRP A 295 9.87 7.41 -32.60
N ARG A 296 9.39 6.16 -32.53
CA ARG A 296 8.75 5.49 -33.68
C ARG A 296 7.47 6.21 -34.11
N SER A 297 6.64 6.63 -33.16
CA SER A 297 5.40 7.37 -33.41
C SER A 297 5.69 8.69 -34.13
N GLN A 298 6.63 9.49 -33.61
CA GLN A 298 7.06 10.75 -34.22
C GLN A 298 7.63 10.53 -35.63
N THR A 299 8.46 9.50 -35.81
CA THR A 299 9.02 9.16 -37.14
C THR A 299 7.94 8.75 -38.13
N SER A 300 6.92 8.01 -37.68
CA SER A 300 5.78 7.61 -38.51
C SER A 300 4.93 8.83 -38.90
N ARG A 301 4.64 9.70 -37.94
CA ARG A 301 3.90 10.96 -38.17
C ARG A 301 4.62 11.88 -39.15
N GLN A 302 5.93 12.06 -39.00
CA GLN A 302 6.73 12.86 -39.95
C GLN A 302 6.68 12.28 -41.38
N LYS A 303 6.70 10.95 -41.53
CA LYS A 303 6.55 10.31 -42.86
C LYS A 303 5.16 10.53 -43.44
N ALA A 304 4.11 10.45 -42.62
CA ALA A 304 2.74 10.70 -43.05
C ALA A 304 2.54 12.16 -43.48
N GLU A 305 3.04 13.11 -42.68
CA GLU A 305 3.00 14.54 -42.98
C GLU A 305 3.74 14.85 -44.29
N ALA A 306 4.97 14.33 -44.48
CA ALA A 306 5.71 14.47 -45.73
C ALA A 306 4.96 13.91 -46.94
N TRP A 307 4.30 12.75 -46.79
CA TRP A 307 3.49 12.17 -47.87
C TRP A 307 2.25 13.01 -48.20
N THR A 308 1.58 13.58 -47.19
CA THR A 308 0.44 14.47 -47.40
C THR A 308 0.86 15.77 -48.08
N GLU A 309 2.01 16.35 -47.68
CA GLU A 309 2.58 17.54 -48.29
C GLU A 309 2.89 17.31 -49.77
N ASP A 310 3.53 16.18 -50.11
CA ASP A 310 3.79 15.78 -51.50
C ASP A 310 2.50 15.67 -52.32
N LYS A 311 1.43 15.08 -51.77
CA LYS A 311 0.13 15.00 -52.45
C LYS A 311 -0.53 16.35 -52.65
N VAL A 312 -0.48 17.23 -51.65
CA VAL A 312 -1.00 18.60 -51.76
C VAL A 312 -0.23 19.36 -52.85
N ASN A 313 1.09 19.23 -52.89
CA ASN A 313 1.93 19.83 -53.92
C ASN A 313 1.59 19.32 -55.33
N ILE A 314 1.41 18.00 -55.50
CA ILE A 314 0.98 17.40 -56.78
C ILE A 314 -0.41 17.93 -57.19
N MET A 315 -1.35 18.04 -56.24
CA MET A 315 -2.69 18.53 -56.52
C MET A 315 -2.69 20.01 -56.90
N GLN A 316 -1.93 20.85 -56.20
CA GLN A 316 -1.73 22.26 -56.56
C GLN A 316 -1.12 22.42 -57.96
N LEU A 317 -0.11 21.61 -58.31
CA LEU A 317 0.46 21.59 -59.66
C LEU A 317 -0.57 21.18 -60.72
N THR A 318 -1.44 20.20 -60.40
CA THR A 318 -2.48 19.71 -61.30
C THR A 318 -3.56 20.77 -61.53
N ILE A 319 -4.02 21.44 -60.46
CA ILE A 319 -4.96 22.57 -60.54
C ILE A 319 -4.35 23.71 -61.35
N GLY A 320 -3.07 24.04 -61.11
CA GLY A 320 -2.35 25.06 -61.86
C GLY A 320 -2.25 24.74 -63.36
N ARG A 321 -2.03 23.47 -63.74
CA ARG A 321 -2.07 23.02 -65.14
C ARG A 321 -3.47 23.12 -65.72
N ALA A 322 -4.49 22.61 -65.02
CA ALA A 322 -5.88 22.65 -65.48
C ALA A 322 -6.37 24.09 -65.71
N ALA A 323 -6.04 25.02 -64.81
CA ALA A 323 -6.37 26.43 -64.95
C ALA A 323 -5.71 27.06 -66.18
N LYS A 324 -4.43 26.76 -66.44
CA LYS A 324 -3.72 27.19 -67.66
C LYS A 324 -4.37 26.63 -68.93
N ASP A 325 -4.74 25.35 -68.92
CA ASP A 325 -5.39 24.69 -70.07
C ASP A 325 -6.79 25.25 -70.33
N MET A 326 -7.57 25.54 -69.28
CA MET A 326 -8.89 26.17 -69.40
C MET A 326 -8.78 27.58 -69.97
N CYS A 327 -7.84 28.39 -69.48
CA CYS A 327 -7.58 29.73 -70.01
C CYS A 327 -7.11 29.67 -71.49
N GLY A 328 -6.23 28.73 -71.83
CA GLY A 328 -5.79 28.50 -73.21
C GLY A 328 -6.93 28.09 -74.14
N ARG A 329 -7.82 27.19 -73.69
CA ARG A 329 -9.02 26.79 -74.44
C ARG A 329 -10.01 27.94 -74.61
N ALA A 330 -10.31 28.68 -73.55
CA ALA A 330 -11.19 29.84 -73.60
C ALA A 330 -10.68 30.90 -74.59
N LYS A 331 -9.38 31.21 -74.56
CA LYS A 331 -8.75 32.12 -75.53
C LYS A 331 -8.86 31.61 -76.98
N LYS A 332 -8.70 30.31 -77.23
CA LYS A 332 -8.88 29.72 -78.57
C LYS A 332 -10.34 29.72 -79.05
N VAL A 333 -11.31 29.61 -78.14
CA VAL A 333 -12.74 29.69 -78.47
C VAL A 333 -13.11 31.14 -78.80
N ILE A 334 -12.72 32.09 -77.94
CA ILE A 334 -12.95 33.52 -78.15
C ILE A 334 -12.24 34.00 -79.43
N GLY A 335 -10.99 33.57 -79.66
CA GLY A 335 -10.25 33.92 -80.87
C GLY A 335 -10.86 33.35 -82.15
N ARG A 336 -11.47 32.16 -82.12
CA ARG A 336 -12.22 31.62 -83.27
C ARG A 336 -13.52 32.37 -83.52
N MET A 337 -14.25 32.73 -82.47
CA MET A 337 -15.45 33.55 -82.59
C MET A 337 -15.16 34.95 -83.15
N LEU A 338 -13.99 35.53 -82.82
CA LEU A 338 -13.61 36.85 -83.34
C LEU A 338 -13.14 36.84 -84.81
N HIS A 339 -12.68 35.70 -85.34
CA HIS A 339 -12.04 35.63 -86.66
C HIS A 339 -12.97 35.12 -87.78
N GLU A 340 -14.11 34.51 -87.44
CA GLU A 340 -15.09 34.00 -88.42
C GLU A 340 -16.26 34.97 -88.69
N GLN A 341 -16.23 36.19 -88.17
CA GLN A 341 -17.39 37.09 -88.21
C GLN A 341 -17.16 38.39 -88.98
N GLU A 342 -16.81 38.30 -90.27
CA GLU A 342 -17.00 39.44 -91.19
C GLU A 342 -17.75 39.10 -92.48
N GLY A 343 -17.98 37.82 -92.82
CA GLY A 343 -18.75 37.43 -94.01
C GLY A 343 -20.10 36.76 -93.75
N ALA A 344 -20.38 36.33 -92.52
CA ALA A 344 -21.51 35.47 -92.20
C ALA A 344 -22.67 36.17 -91.48
N SER A 345 -22.74 37.50 -91.47
CA SER A 345 -23.74 38.23 -90.65
C SER A 345 -25.20 37.91 -91.04
N ILE A 346 -25.49 37.68 -92.32
CA ILE A 346 -26.87 37.39 -92.76
C ILE A 346 -27.25 35.91 -92.58
N ALA A 347 -26.33 34.98 -92.89
CA ALA A 347 -26.56 33.55 -92.67
C ALA A 347 -26.52 33.19 -91.17
N ALA A 348 -25.69 33.86 -90.37
CA ALA A 348 -25.70 33.74 -88.92
C ALA A 348 -26.94 34.39 -88.31
N CYS A 349 -27.49 35.48 -88.87
CA CYS A 349 -28.78 36.03 -88.43
C CYS A 349 -29.96 35.11 -88.76
N PHE A 350 -29.97 34.45 -89.93
CA PHE A 350 -31.01 33.47 -90.24
C PHE A 350 -30.84 32.15 -89.48
N SER A 351 -29.61 31.67 -89.31
CA SER A 351 -29.32 30.51 -88.47
C SER A 351 -29.60 30.81 -86.99
N SER A 352 -29.29 32.01 -86.50
CA SER A 352 -29.64 32.42 -85.15
C SER A 352 -31.14 32.63 -85.01
N TRP A 353 -31.87 33.08 -86.04
CA TRP A 353 -33.33 33.12 -86.04
C TRP A 353 -33.95 31.73 -86.03
N VAL A 354 -33.43 30.77 -86.81
CA VAL A 354 -33.89 29.37 -86.83
C VAL A 354 -33.56 28.68 -85.51
N GLN A 355 -32.35 28.90 -84.98
CA GLN A 355 -31.95 28.42 -83.65
C GLN A 355 -32.72 29.12 -82.53
N PHE A 356 -33.09 30.40 -82.69
CA PHE A 356 -33.94 31.14 -81.78
C PHE A 356 -35.38 30.65 -81.86
N SER A 357 -35.91 30.31 -83.04
CA SER A 357 -37.27 29.75 -83.17
C SER A 357 -37.35 28.32 -82.62
N SER A 358 -36.34 27.50 -82.88
CA SER A 358 -36.17 26.16 -82.27
C SER A 358 -35.96 26.27 -80.76
N GLY A 359 -35.08 27.18 -80.34
CA GLY A 359 -34.78 27.50 -78.94
C GLY A 359 -36.04 27.97 -78.25
N TYR A 360 -36.78 28.91 -78.81
CA TYR A 360 -38.04 29.44 -78.29
C TYR A 360 -39.12 28.37 -78.17
N LYS A 361 -39.21 27.40 -79.09
CA LYS A 361 -40.12 26.26 -78.92
C LYS A 361 -39.71 25.36 -77.75
N LYS A 362 -38.42 25.05 -77.62
CA LYS A 362 -37.89 24.28 -76.49
C LYS A 362 -37.98 25.03 -75.16
N GLU A 363 -37.74 26.33 -75.19
CA GLU A 363 -37.87 27.25 -74.05
C GLU A 363 -39.33 27.37 -73.65
N LYS A 364 -40.27 27.36 -74.60
CA LYS A 364 -41.70 27.35 -74.33
C LYS A 364 -42.17 26.00 -73.75
N GLU A 365 -41.66 24.88 -74.26
CA GLU A 365 -41.89 23.55 -73.69
C GLU A 365 -41.27 23.43 -72.29
N PHE A 366 -40.09 24.01 -72.09
CA PHE A 366 -39.42 24.08 -70.79
C PHE A 366 -40.15 25.03 -69.85
N GLU A 367 -40.62 26.19 -70.30
CA GLU A 367 -41.47 27.11 -69.53
C GLU A 367 -42.82 26.47 -69.18
N GLU A 368 -43.41 25.66 -70.06
CA GLU A 368 -44.62 24.90 -69.75
C GLU A 368 -44.33 23.79 -68.74
N HIS A 369 -43.17 23.13 -68.84
CA HIS A 369 -42.70 22.17 -67.84
C HIS A 369 -42.41 22.84 -66.50
N VAL A 370 -41.74 23.99 -66.49
CA VAL A 370 -41.42 24.80 -65.30
C VAL A 370 -42.71 25.37 -64.73
N LYS A 371 -43.67 25.86 -65.53
CA LYS A 371 -44.99 26.30 -65.04
C LYS A 371 -45.80 25.14 -64.47
N ASN A 372 -45.73 23.94 -65.05
CA ASN A 372 -46.38 22.76 -64.48
C ASN A 372 -45.66 22.30 -63.21
N PHE A 373 -44.34 22.38 -63.16
CA PHE A 373 -43.55 22.06 -61.98
C PHE A 373 -43.75 23.10 -60.88
N GLU A 374 -43.83 24.39 -61.21
CA GLU A 374 -44.19 25.49 -60.31
C GLU A 374 -45.63 25.37 -59.84
N LYS A 375 -46.58 24.94 -60.69
CA LYS A 375 -47.94 24.63 -60.24
C LYS A 375 -47.94 23.43 -59.29
N GLN A 376 -47.20 22.37 -59.60
CA GLN A 376 -47.09 21.19 -58.72
C GLN A 376 -46.36 21.56 -57.42
N MET A 377 -45.32 22.38 -57.47
CA MET A 377 -44.55 22.83 -56.33
C MET A 377 -45.33 23.87 -55.54
N LYS A 378 -46.17 24.70 -56.17
CA LYS A 378 -47.09 25.61 -55.49
C LYS A 378 -48.21 24.84 -54.80
N VAL A 379 -48.80 23.82 -55.45
CA VAL A 379 -49.75 22.90 -54.80
C VAL A 379 -49.06 22.12 -53.67
N PHE A 380 -47.81 21.71 -53.84
CA PHE A 380 -47.03 21.03 -52.79
C PHE A 380 -46.66 21.97 -51.65
N VAL A 381 -46.28 23.21 -51.94
CA VAL A 381 -45.95 24.26 -50.98
C VAL A 381 -47.20 24.74 -50.25
N ASP A 382 -48.35 24.86 -50.92
CA ASP A 382 -49.61 25.25 -50.28
C ASP A 382 -50.11 24.10 -49.39
N LYS A 383 -50.03 22.84 -49.84
CA LYS A 383 -50.33 21.65 -49.02
C LYS A 383 -49.34 21.50 -47.85
N LYS A 384 -48.06 21.85 -48.05
CA LYS A 384 -47.05 21.89 -46.99
C LYS A 384 -47.16 23.11 -46.09
N LYS A 385 -47.72 24.23 -46.55
CA LYS A 385 -48.01 25.40 -45.72
C LYS A 385 -49.17 25.10 -44.78
N ASP A 386 -50.18 24.36 -45.21
CA ASP A 386 -51.25 23.90 -44.33
C ASP A 386 -50.72 22.88 -43.29
N ASP A 387 -49.92 21.91 -43.72
CA ASP A 387 -49.24 20.97 -42.80
C ASP A 387 -48.27 21.68 -41.85
N ALA A 388 -47.50 22.66 -42.34
CA ALA A 388 -46.55 23.44 -41.55
C ALA A 388 -47.28 24.43 -40.63
N ALA A 389 -48.43 24.99 -41.01
CA ALA A 389 -49.25 25.83 -40.14
C ALA A 389 -49.89 25.01 -39.01
N ILE A 390 -50.29 23.77 -39.29
CA ILE A 390 -50.74 22.82 -38.25
C ILE A 390 -49.59 22.45 -37.32
N ILE A 391 -48.39 22.19 -37.86
CA ILE A 391 -47.19 21.90 -37.06
C ILE A 391 -46.71 23.13 -36.28
N ILE A 392 -46.73 24.33 -36.85
CA ILE A 392 -46.33 25.58 -36.19
C ILE A 392 -47.35 25.97 -35.13
N ASN A 393 -48.65 25.81 -35.33
CA ASN A 393 -49.64 26.03 -34.27
C ASN A 393 -49.52 24.97 -33.15
N ARG A 394 -49.13 23.74 -33.48
CA ARG A 394 -48.87 22.68 -32.49
C ARG A 394 -47.55 22.89 -31.74
N ILE A 395 -46.52 23.40 -32.40
CA ILE A 395 -45.23 23.74 -31.81
C ILE A 395 -45.37 25.00 -30.97
N SER A 396 -45.98 26.07 -31.49
CA SER A 396 -46.19 27.36 -30.80
C SER A 396 -47.07 27.25 -29.56
N ALA A 397 -48.01 26.30 -29.50
CA ALA A 397 -48.76 26.00 -28.28
C ALA A 397 -47.98 25.11 -27.29
N SER A 398 -46.90 24.44 -27.71
CA SER A 398 -46.06 23.58 -26.87
C SER A 398 -44.77 24.24 -26.37
N THR A 399 -44.27 25.30 -27.04
CA THR A 399 -42.99 25.92 -26.69
C THR A 399 -43.05 26.73 -25.41
N ASP A 400 -44.12 27.47 -25.14
CA ASP A 400 -44.19 28.30 -23.93
C ASP A 400 -44.41 27.45 -22.67
N SER A 401 -45.29 26.44 -22.73
CA SER A 401 -45.44 25.48 -21.63
C SER A 401 -44.22 24.59 -21.48
N GLY A 402 -43.57 24.21 -22.60
CA GLY A 402 -42.37 23.40 -22.61
C GLY A 402 -41.15 24.13 -22.03
N LEU A 403 -40.98 25.42 -22.32
CA LEU A 403 -39.90 26.23 -21.77
C LEU A 403 -40.08 26.44 -20.26
N VAL A 404 -41.31 26.71 -19.80
CA VAL A 404 -41.61 26.79 -18.36
C VAL A 404 -41.38 25.44 -17.67
N GLN A 405 -41.78 24.33 -18.30
CA GLN A 405 -41.53 22.99 -17.76
C GLN A 405 -40.04 22.65 -17.73
N GLN A 406 -39.27 23.00 -18.75
CA GLN A 406 -37.82 22.81 -18.78
C GLN A 406 -37.11 23.68 -17.74
N THR A 407 -37.54 24.93 -17.55
CA THR A 407 -36.98 25.85 -16.55
C THR A 407 -37.28 25.36 -15.13
N LEU A 408 -38.51 24.88 -14.88
CA LEU A 408 -38.88 24.28 -13.61
C LEU A 408 -38.18 22.93 -13.37
N ALA A 409 -37.98 22.11 -14.40
CA ALA A 409 -37.23 20.86 -14.30
C ALA A 409 -35.74 21.11 -14.03
N ALA A 410 -35.15 22.11 -14.68
CA ALA A 410 -33.78 22.55 -14.43
C ALA A 410 -33.61 23.11 -13.02
N TRP A 411 -34.56 23.94 -12.54
CA TRP A 411 -34.56 24.46 -11.17
C TRP A 411 -34.77 23.36 -10.13
N SER A 412 -35.68 22.41 -10.39
CA SER A 412 -35.91 21.25 -9.53
C SER A 412 -34.67 20.36 -9.45
N SER A 413 -34.01 20.11 -10.59
CA SER A 413 -32.76 19.36 -10.64
C SER A 413 -31.65 20.10 -9.90
N TYR A 414 -31.48 21.41 -10.14
CA TYR A 414 -30.48 22.24 -9.45
C TYR A 414 -30.68 22.26 -7.92
N THR A 415 -31.93 22.39 -7.46
CA THR A 415 -32.23 22.41 -6.02
C THR A 415 -32.05 21.05 -5.37
N PHE A 416 -32.46 19.96 -6.05
CA PHE A 416 -32.31 18.60 -5.54
C PHE A 416 -30.84 18.15 -5.53
N GLU A 417 -30.11 18.40 -6.61
CA GLU A 417 -28.67 18.15 -6.69
C GLU A 417 -27.90 19.02 -5.70
N GLY A 418 -28.26 20.30 -5.55
CA GLY A 418 -27.67 21.18 -4.56
C GLY A 418 -27.88 20.70 -3.11
N GLN A 419 -29.06 20.18 -2.77
CA GLN A 419 -29.29 19.55 -1.46
C GLN A 419 -28.48 18.27 -1.28
N LYS A 420 -28.34 17.45 -2.33
CA LYS A 420 -27.55 16.22 -2.30
C LYS A 420 -26.06 16.53 -2.12
N ILE A 421 -25.53 17.53 -2.84
CA ILE A 421 -24.16 18.01 -2.71
C ILE A 421 -23.91 18.50 -1.28
N ARG A 422 -24.77 19.35 -0.72
CA ARG A 422 -24.61 19.81 0.68
C ARG A 422 -24.66 18.68 1.70
N ARG A 423 -25.49 17.64 1.49
CA ARG A 423 -25.50 16.44 2.35
C ARG A 423 -24.21 15.63 2.21
N LEU A 424 -23.65 15.52 1.00
CA LEU A 424 -22.37 14.85 0.77
C LEU A 424 -21.21 15.64 1.37
N GLU A 425 -21.17 16.96 1.18
CA GLU A 425 -20.21 17.86 1.83
C GLU A 425 -20.29 17.72 3.35
N GLY A 426 -21.49 17.72 3.94
CA GLY A 426 -21.67 17.49 5.38
C GLY A 426 -21.13 16.13 5.85
N LYS A 427 -21.27 15.07 5.05
CA LYS A 427 -20.68 13.75 5.35
C LYS A 427 -19.16 13.75 5.21
N VAL A 428 -18.63 14.44 4.21
CA VAL A 428 -17.17 14.56 3.98
C VAL A 428 -16.53 15.36 5.10
N PHE A 429 -17.09 16.51 5.48
CA PHE A 429 -16.61 17.31 6.61
C PHE A 429 -16.73 16.54 7.93
N GLY A 430 -17.84 15.84 8.18
CA GLY A 430 -17.98 15.00 9.38
C GLY A 430 -17.01 13.81 9.43
N CYS A 431 -16.56 13.29 8.28
CA CYS A 431 -15.50 12.29 8.22
C CYS A 431 -14.13 12.87 8.58
N ASP A 432 -13.86 14.13 8.22
CA ASP A 432 -12.59 14.79 8.53
C ASP A 432 -12.45 15.06 10.04
N ASP A 433 -13.54 15.42 10.72
CA ASP A 433 -13.58 15.53 12.19
C ASP A 433 -13.26 14.20 12.86
N ARG A 434 -13.91 13.10 12.43
CA ARG A 434 -13.62 11.75 12.95
C ARG A 434 -12.18 11.31 12.67
N LEU A 435 -11.66 11.62 11.49
CA LEU A 435 -10.27 11.33 11.15
C LEU A 435 -9.31 12.13 12.04
N SER A 436 -9.63 13.39 12.32
CA SER A 436 -8.88 14.25 13.23
C SER A 436 -8.88 13.70 14.67
N GLU A 437 -10.04 13.25 15.16
CA GLU A 437 -10.17 12.58 16.46
C GLU A 437 -9.33 11.30 16.54
N VAL A 438 -9.39 10.42 15.52
CA VAL A 438 -8.57 9.21 15.47
C VAL A 438 -7.08 9.56 15.42
N LYS A 439 -6.67 10.56 14.63
CA LYS A 439 -5.28 11.05 14.58
C LYS A 439 -4.82 11.62 15.93
N LYS A 440 -5.71 12.28 16.67
CA LYS A 440 -5.42 12.79 18.01
C LYS A 440 -5.27 11.63 19.00
N HIS A 441 -6.19 10.67 18.98
CA HIS A 441 -6.14 9.49 19.84
C HIS A 441 -4.89 8.64 19.60
N HIS A 442 -4.52 8.39 18.35
CA HIS A 442 -3.28 7.67 18.02
C HIS A 442 -2.03 8.43 18.47
N ARG A 443 -2.03 9.77 18.39
CA ARG A 443 -0.94 10.58 18.92
C ARG A 443 -0.84 10.46 20.44
N GLU A 444 -1.95 10.53 21.15
CA GLU A 444 -1.99 10.35 22.61
C GLU A 444 -1.48 8.97 23.05
N ILE A 445 -1.91 7.89 22.37
CA ILE A 445 -1.40 6.54 22.62
C ILE A 445 0.11 6.45 22.35
N ALA A 446 0.58 7.03 21.24
CA ALA A 446 2.00 7.04 20.90
C ALA A 446 2.83 7.81 21.95
N PHE A 447 2.34 8.93 22.45
CA PHE A 447 2.99 9.69 23.52
C PHE A 447 3.02 8.91 24.84
N ASP A 448 1.92 8.27 25.24
CA ASP A 448 1.89 7.44 26.46
C ASP A 448 2.85 6.26 26.36
N LEU A 449 2.87 5.55 25.22
CA LEU A 449 3.79 4.44 24.99
C LEU A 449 5.26 4.89 24.99
N SER A 450 5.55 6.04 24.37
CA SER A 450 6.88 6.65 24.36
C SER A 450 7.31 7.04 25.78
N GLY A 451 6.41 7.61 26.58
CA GLY A 451 6.63 7.94 27.98
C GLY A 451 6.98 6.71 28.82
N ARG A 452 6.16 5.66 28.75
CA ARG A 452 6.42 4.38 29.46
C ARG A 452 7.73 3.73 29.04
N THR A 453 8.09 3.82 27.76
CA THR A 453 9.37 3.32 27.25
C THR A 453 10.53 4.14 27.81
N GLY A 454 10.39 5.47 27.89
CA GLY A 454 11.34 6.36 28.55
C GLY A 454 11.54 6.02 30.02
N ASP A 455 10.45 5.90 30.78
CA ASP A 455 10.49 5.52 32.20
C ASP A 455 11.19 4.16 32.41
N GLN A 456 10.96 3.20 31.51
CA GLN A 456 11.62 1.90 31.56
C GLN A 456 13.13 2.00 31.27
N ILE A 457 13.54 2.84 30.33
CA ILE A 457 14.96 3.11 30.03
C ILE A 457 15.64 3.78 31.24
N ASP A 458 14.98 4.75 31.86
CA ASP A 458 15.50 5.45 33.04
C ASP A 458 15.64 4.49 34.23
N MET A 459 14.63 3.66 34.49
CA MET A 459 14.69 2.62 35.52
C MET A 459 15.81 1.60 35.25
N ASN A 460 15.96 1.14 34.01
CA ASN A 460 17.05 0.24 33.63
C ASN A 460 18.42 0.87 33.85
N THR A 461 18.58 2.15 33.52
CA THR A 461 19.82 2.90 33.73
C THR A 461 20.12 3.04 35.22
N MET A 462 19.12 3.31 36.06
CA MET A 462 19.26 3.35 37.51
C MET A 462 19.66 1.98 38.08
N TYR A 463 19.07 0.89 37.59
CA TYR A 463 19.45 -0.47 37.98
C TYR A 463 20.90 -0.78 37.63
N GLN A 464 21.36 -0.41 36.44
CA GLN A 464 22.76 -0.58 36.05
C GLN A 464 23.72 0.19 36.97
N ALA A 465 23.40 1.45 37.28
CA ALA A 465 24.19 2.26 38.20
C ALA A 465 24.23 1.65 39.61
N TRP A 466 23.08 1.17 40.12
CA TRP A 466 22.99 0.53 41.42
C TRP A 466 23.78 -0.77 41.49
N MET A 467 23.70 -1.60 40.45
CA MET A 467 24.45 -2.86 40.37
C MET A 467 25.96 -2.61 40.28
N ALA A 468 26.39 -1.61 39.50
CA ALA A 468 27.78 -1.18 39.44
C ALA A 468 28.27 -0.70 40.82
N TRP A 469 27.51 0.17 41.49
CA TRP A 469 27.85 0.66 42.83
C TRP A 469 27.92 -0.47 43.87
N SER A 470 26.95 -1.40 43.85
CA SER A 470 26.91 -2.56 44.74
C SER A 470 28.13 -3.46 44.53
N SER A 471 28.52 -3.69 43.26
CA SER A 471 29.74 -4.43 42.90
C SER A 471 30.99 -3.75 43.45
N VAL A 472 31.18 -2.45 43.18
CA VAL A 472 32.32 -1.65 43.67
C VAL A 472 32.38 -1.60 45.19
N SER A 473 31.23 -1.51 45.86
CA SER A 473 31.16 -1.50 47.32
C SER A 473 31.59 -2.83 47.92
N ARG A 474 31.19 -3.96 47.30
CA ARG A 474 31.60 -5.31 47.72
C ARG A 474 33.09 -5.55 47.49
N THR A 475 33.61 -5.19 46.31
CA THR A 475 35.05 -5.30 46.02
C THR A 475 35.87 -4.42 46.96
N SER A 476 35.44 -3.18 47.23
CA SER A 476 36.11 -2.29 48.19
C SER A 476 36.13 -2.86 49.61
N ARG A 477 35.08 -3.55 50.06
CA ARG A 477 35.06 -4.23 51.36
C ARG A 477 36.05 -5.40 51.40
N LEU A 478 36.09 -6.21 50.35
CA LEU A 478 37.04 -7.32 50.23
C LEU A 478 38.47 -6.81 50.21
N ASP A 479 38.74 -5.76 49.42
CA ASP A 479 40.06 -5.16 49.31
C ASP A 479 40.54 -4.60 50.65
N LYS A 480 39.69 -3.87 51.38
CA LYS A 480 40.00 -3.42 52.76
C LYS A 480 40.30 -4.58 53.70
N TYR A 481 39.53 -5.67 53.63
CA TYR A 481 39.73 -6.84 54.47
C TYR A 481 41.08 -7.52 54.19
N TYR A 482 41.38 -7.80 52.93
CA TYR A 482 42.62 -8.48 52.55
C TYR A 482 43.85 -7.58 52.68
N SER A 483 43.75 -6.29 52.37
CA SER A 483 44.80 -5.30 52.64
C SER A 483 45.12 -5.24 54.13
N GLY A 484 44.11 -5.21 55.01
CA GLY A 484 44.32 -5.29 56.46
C GLY A 484 44.99 -6.58 56.91
N LYS A 485 44.64 -7.72 56.29
CA LYS A 485 45.25 -9.02 56.58
C LYS A 485 46.70 -9.09 56.11
N ILE A 486 47.01 -8.58 54.93
CA ILE A 486 48.37 -8.48 54.39
C ILE A 486 49.22 -7.60 55.28
N GLU A 487 48.70 -6.45 55.70
CA GLU A 487 49.43 -5.52 56.57
C GLU A 487 49.68 -6.12 57.96
N SER A 488 48.71 -6.85 58.52
CA SER A 488 48.90 -7.62 59.75
C SER A 488 50.00 -8.68 59.60
N LYS A 489 50.05 -9.38 58.47
CA LYS A 489 51.10 -10.36 58.17
C LYS A 489 52.46 -9.72 57.95
N ARG A 490 52.53 -8.56 57.30
CA ARG A 490 53.75 -7.76 57.14
C ARG A 490 54.29 -7.33 58.50
N LYS A 491 53.44 -6.86 59.42
CA LYS A 491 53.83 -6.53 60.80
C LYS A 491 54.34 -7.75 61.56
N GLN A 492 53.71 -8.91 61.41
CA GLN A 492 54.19 -10.16 62.00
C GLN A 492 55.58 -10.54 61.47
N LEU A 493 55.79 -10.46 60.15
CA LEU A 493 57.09 -10.73 59.54
C LEU A 493 58.17 -9.75 60.02
N SER A 494 57.85 -8.46 60.09
CA SER A 494 58.77 -7.44 60.62
C SER A 494 59.11 -7.70 62.09
N SER A 495 58.15 -8.10 62.92
CA SER A 495 58.41 -8.50 64.31
C SER A 495 59.32 -9.72 64.40
N VAL A 496 59.16 -10.71 63.51
CA VAL A 496 60.04 -11.88 63.44
C VAL A 496 61.44 -11.50 62.98
N GLN A 497 61.56 -10.60 62.01
CA GLN A 497 62.87 -10.06 61.57
C GLN A 497 63.59 -9.34 62.71
N ILE A 498 62.89 -8.53 63.50
CA ILE A 498 63.45 -7.86 64.68
C ILE A 498 63.94 -8.89 65.71
N LEU A 499 63.17 -9.97 65.95
CA LEU A 499 63.59 -11.05 66.85
C LEU A 499 64.84 -11.78 66.35
N PHE A 500 64.96 -12.00 65.04
CA PHE A 500 66.17 -12.59 64.47
C PHE A 500 67.37 -11.65 64.53
N GLN A 501 67.18 -10.34 64.32
CA GLN A 501 68.23 -9.34 64.49
C GLN A 501 68.70 -9.28 65.94
N SER A 502 67.77 -9.18 66.91
CA SER A 502 68.14 -9.18 68.32
C SER A 502 68.82 -10.47 68.75
N PHE A 503 68.40 -11.62 68.21
CA PHE A 503 69.06 -12.90 68.48
C PHE A 503 70.46 -12.97 67.87
N ALA A 504 70.67 -12.41 66.67
CA ALA A 504 71.99 -12.30 66.06
C ALA A 504 72.90 -11.37 66.89
N ASP A 505 72.39 -10.21 67.33
CA ASP A 505 73.11 -9.28 68.21
C ASP A 505 73.46 -9.93 69.57
N GLU A 506 72.56 -10.73 70.14
CA GLU A 506 72.80 -11.52 71.36
C GLU A 506 73.85 -12.63 71.13
N LEU A 507 73.88 -13.26 69.95
CA LEU A 507 74.92 -14.22 69.60
C LEU A 507 76.29 -13.55 69.42
N GLU A 508 76.35 -12.40 68.75
CA GLU A 508 77.58 -11.62 68.58
C GLU A 508 78.12 -11.10 69.91
N SER A 509 77.24 -10.62 70.80
CA SER A 509 77.62 -10.15 72.15
C SER A 509 77.91 -11.29 73.14
N GLY A 510 77.22 -12.42 73.04
CA GLY A 510 77.36 -13.58 73.94
C GLY A 510 78.53 -14.51 73.62
N LEU A 511 79.00 -14.52 72.36
CA LEU A 511 80.23 -15.24 71.97
C LEU A 511 81.50 -14.38 72.09
N GLY A 512 81.36 -13.07 72.34
CA GLY A 512 82.49 -12.13 72.35
C GLY A 512 83.26 -12.01 73.66
N ILE A 513 82.84 -12.64 74.77
CA ILE A 513 83.52 -12.47 76.07
C ILE A 513 83.62 -13.80 76.84
N LYS A 514 84.64 -14.57 76.48
CA LYS A 514 85.44 -15.33 77.47
C LYS A 514 86.89 -14.98 77.19
N ASP A 515 87.34 -13.92 77.85
CA ASP A 515 88.67 -13.77 78.45
C ASP A 515 88.90 -12.28 78.75
N GLN A 516 88.40 -11.81 79.89
CA GLN A 516 89.14 -10.81 80.67
C GLN A 516 88.67 -10.75 82.12
N GLU A 517 89.66 -10.93 82.99
CA GLU A 517 89.63 -10.86 84.44
C GLU A 517 89.28 -9.46 84.97
N ASP A 518 88.83 -9.45 86.22
CA ASP A 518 89.03 -8.44 87.27
C ASP A 518 88.60 -6.98 87.02
N ASP A 519 87.58 -6.53 87.77
CA ASP A 519 87.78 -5.88 89.09
C ASP A 519 86.65 -4.88 89.43
N SER A 520 86.22 -4.95 90.69
CA SER A 520 85.64 -3.87 91.52
C SER A 520 84.23 -3.27 91.26
N GLY A 521 83.37 -3.39 92.29
CA GLY A 521 82.59 -2.26 92.82
C GLY A 521 81.10 -2.13 92.44
N GLY A 522 80.19 -2.61 93.30
CA GLY A 522 78.73 -2.29 93.24
C GLY A 522 78.38 -0.87 93.77
N PRO A 523 77.13 -0.58 94.22
CA PRO A 523 75.92 -1.40 94.19
C PRO A 523 74.57 -0.64 93.95
N LYS A 524 73.47 -1.41 93.82
CA LYS A 524 72.04 -1.11 94.13
C LYS A 524 71.21 -0.22 93.17
N GLY A 525 70.24 -0.85 92.50
CA GLY A 525 69.03 -0.22 91.98
C GLY A 525 67.98 -1.26 91.56
N LYS A 526 66.87 -1.33 92.30
CA LYS A 526 65.81 -2.37 92.25
C LYS A 526 65.15 -2.50 90.86
N ALA A 527 65.24 -3.70 90.27
CA ALA A 527 64.38 -4.12 89.16
C ALA A 527 63.13 -4.80 89.70
N ALA A 528 61.97 -4.18 89.50
CA ALA A 528 60.67 -4.83 89.65
C ALA A 528 60.45 -5.76 88.45
N ALA A 529 60.49 -7.07 88.70
CA ALA A 529 60.11 -8.08 87.73
C ALA A 529 58.61 -7.96 87.42
N ARG A 530 58.28 -7.36 86.27
CA ARG A 530 56.94 -7.43 85.70
C ARG A 530 56.90 -8.65 84.77
N GLY A 531 56.52 -9.80 85.35
CA GLY A 531 56.21 -10.98 84.57
C GLY A 531 55.07 -10.66 83.60
N VAL A 532 55.36 -10.66 82.30
CA VAL A 532 54.33 -10.62 81.26
C VAL A 532 53.78 -12.03 81.14
N THR A 533 52.77 -12.34 81.96
CA THR A 533 51.98 -13.54 81.79
C THR A 533 51.22 -13.46 80.47
N LYS A 534 51.29 -14.54 79.68
CA LYS A 534 50.59 -14.73 78.40
C LYS A 534 49.05 -14.64 78.49
N SER A 535 48.48 -14.32 79.66
CA SER A 535 47.04 -14.26 79.90
C SER A 535 46.41 -12.90 79.55
N ASP A 536 47.15 -11.78 79.61
CA ASP A 536 46.50 -10.46 79.57
C ASP A 536 46.32 -9.88 78.16
N ALA A 537 47.13 -10.32 77.20
CA ALA A 537 46.97 -9.93 75.79
C ALA A 537 45.71 -10.55 75.14
N VAL A 538 45.19 -11.66 75.69
CA VAL A 538 43.99 -12.32 75.16
C VAL A 538 42.72 -11.65 75.67
N TYR A 539 42.70 -11.11 76.89
CA TYR A 539 41.53 -10.41 77.44
C TYR A 539 41.42 -8.95 76.97
N ALA A 540 42.53 -8.27 76.65
CA ALA A 540 42.48 -6.90 76.11
C ALA A 540 41.89 -6.82 74.68
N MET A 541 42.05 -7.86 73.85
CA MET A 541 41.42 -7.90 72.52
C MET A 541 39.93 -8.30 72.56
N ALA A 542 39.48 -9.03 73.58
CA ALA A 542 38.06 -9.37 73.74
C ALA A 542 37.22 -8.15 74.16
N GLY A 543 37.78 -7.22 74.95
CA GLY A 543 37.09 -6.00 75.40
C GLY A 543 36.83 -4.96 74.28
N ALA A 544 37.75 -4.83 73.30
CA ALA A 544 37.64 -3.83 72.24
C ALA A 544 36.62 -4.18 71.13
N VAL A 545 36.20 -5.44 71.03
CA VAL A 545 35.18 -5.88 70.05
C VAL A 545 33.76 -5.68 70.61
N ALA A 546 33.58 -5.64 71.93
CA ALA A 546 32.27 -5.47 72.55
C ALA A 546 31.73 -4.02 72.47
N SER A 547 32.59 -2.99 72.30
CA SER A 547 32.13 -1.58 72.27
C SER A 547 31.75 -1.06 70.87
N ARG A 548 31.79 -1.89 69.82
CA ARG A 548 31.51 -1.48 68.43
C ARG A 548 30.21 -2.04 67.83
N VAL A 549 29.39 -2.71 68.63
CA VAL A 549 28.11 -3.33 68.21
C VAL A 549 26.88 -2.64 68.82
N VAL A 550 27.06 -1.52 69.54
CA VAL A 550 25.95 -0.61 69.88
C VAL A 550 26.30 0.76 69.32
N GLY A 551 25.69 1.09 68.19
CA GLY A 551 25.87 2.31 67.40
C GLY A 551 25.17 2.17 66.07
#